data_AF-A0A356TTP2-F1
#
_entry.id   AF-A0A356TTP2-F1
#
_cell.length_a   1.000
_cell.length_b   1.000
_cell.length_c   1.000
_cell.angle_alpha   90.00
_cell.angle_beta   90.00
_cell.angle_gamma   90.00
#
_symmetry.space_group_name_H-M   'P 1'
#
loop_
_entity.id
_entity.type
_entity.pdbx_description
1 polymer ?
#
loop_
_entity_poly.entity_id
_entity_poly.type
_entity_poly.pdbx_seq_one_letter_code
_entity_poly.pdbx_strand_id
1 'polypeptide(L)' 'GKAGGVKVVKGAAAAEEAAKALIGATLVTPQTGPKGKKVERLYIEQGIGIERELYLAMLVDRETRRVVVMASTEGGV' A
#
# COMPACT_ATOMS: atom_id res chain seq x y z
N GLY A 1 -3.61 0.76 6.19
CA GLY A 1 -4.27 1.19 4.94
C GLY A 1 -5.75 1.37 5.20
N LYS A 2 -6.41 2.33 4.54
CA LYS A 2 -7.79 2.77 4.86
C LYS A 2 -8.82 1.62 4.90
N ALA A 3 -8.63 0.59 4.09
CA ALA A 3 -9.47 -0.61 4.00
C ALA A 3 -9.08 -1.77 4.95
N GLY A 4 -8.11 -1.58 5.84
CA GLY A 4 -7.64 -2.64 6.76
C GLY A 4 -6.62 -3.62 6.17
N GLY A 5 -6.27 -3.52 4.88
CA GLY A 5 -5.29 -4.40 4.21
C GLY A 5 -3.81 -4.17 4.57
N VAL A 6 -3.51 -3.24 5.47
CA VAL A 6 -2.15 -3.04 6.02
C VAL A 6 -2.26 -2.91 7.53
N LYS A 7 -1.50 -3.73 8.25
CA LYS A 7 -1.50 -3.83 9.72
C LYS A 7 -0.07 -3.67 10.22
N VAL A 8 0.14 -2.76 11.17
CA VAL A 8 1.39 -2.66 11.92
C VAL A 8 1.23 -3.48 13.19
N VAL A 9 2.13 -4.43 13.40
CA VAL A 9 2.10 -5.40 14.49
C VAL A 9 3.47 -5.52 15.12
N LYS A 10 3.54 -5.99 16.38
CA LYS A 10 4.79 -6.16 17.11
C LYS A 10 4.97 -7.62 17.49
N GLY A 11 6.07 -8.21 17.03
CA GLY A 11 6.42 -9.61 17.29
C GLY A 11 5.78 -10.60 16.31
N ALA A 12 6.37 -11.80 16.26
CA ALA A 12 6.00 -12.83 15.29
C ALA A 12 4.57 -13.36 15.48
N ALA A 13 4.12 -13.55 16.72
CA ALA A 13 2.77 -14.05 17.01
C ALA A 13 1.68 -13.11 16.48
N ALA A 14 1.80 -11.80 16.74
CA ALA A 14 0.86 -10.80 16.23
C ALA A 14 0.91 -10.69 14.70
N ALA A 15 2.07 -10.91 14.08
CA ALA A 15 2.20 -10.99 12.63
C ALA A 15 1.48 -12.20 12.04
N GLU A 16 1.58 -13.36 12.68
CA GLU A 16 0.87 -14.57 12.27
C GLU A 16 -0.65 -14.40 12.38
N GLU A 17 -1.15 -13.82 13.48
CA GLU A 17 -2.58 -13.53 13.65
C GLU A 17 -3.10 -12.58 12.57
N ALA A 18 -2.39 -11.48 12.32
CA ALA A 18 -2.74 -10.54 11.26
C ALA A 18 -2.70 -11.20 9.87
N ALA A 19 -1.71 -12.06 9.63
CA ALA A 19 -1.59 -12.78 8.37
C ALA A 19 -2.79 -13.72 8.15
N LYS A 20 -3.18 -14.50 9.16
CA LYS A 20 -4.35 -15.39 9.10
C LYS A 20 -5.66 -14.64 8.84
N ALA A 21 -5.81 -13.45 9.41
CA ALA A 21 -6.99 -12.62 9.20
C ALA A 21 -7.05 -11.99 7.79
N LEU A 22 -5.88 -11.73 7.18
CA LEU A 22 -5.80 -11.05 5.88
C LEU A 22 -5.78 -12.03 4.70
N ILE A 23 -5.03 -13.12 4.78
CA ILE A 23 -4.91 -14.08 3.69
C ILE A 23 -6.25 -14.75 3.41
N GLY A 24 -6.66 -14.78 2.14
CA GLY A 24 -7.93 -15.34 1.71
C GLY A 24 -9.16 -14.46 1.95
N ALA A 25 -9.05 -13.38 2.72
CA ALA A 25 -10.14 -12.43 2.92
C ALA A 25 -10.42 -11.61 1.64
N THR A 26 -11.66 -11.11 1.51
CA THR A 26 -12.03 -10.16 0.44
C THR A 26 -11.76 -8.73 0.91
N LEU A 27 -10.77 -8.08 0.30
CA LEU A 27 -10.41 -6.70 0.59
C LEU A 27 -11.23 -5.74 -0.28
N VAL A 28 -12.03 -4.88 0.37
CA VAL A 28 -12.82 -3.83 -0.28
C VAL A 28 -12.13 -2.48 -0.09
N THR A 29 -11.76 -1.85 -1.19
CA THR A 29 -11.17 -0.51 -1.27
C THR A 29 -11.99 0.38 -2.20
N PRO A 30 -11.84 1.72 -2.16
CA PRO A 30 -12.44 2.61 -3.15
C PRO A 30 -12.13 2.22 -4.60
N GLN A 31 -10.93 1.67 -4.85
CA GLN A 31 -10.43 1.30 -6.17
C GLN A 31 -10.95 -0.07 -6.65
N THR A 32 -11.25 -1.00 -5.73
CA THR A 32 -11.81 -2.32 -6.07
C THR A 32 -13.34 -2.31 -6.17
N GLY A 33 -13.99 -1.30 -5.58
CA GLY A 33 -15.45 -1.23 -5.47
C GLY A 33 -16.05 -2.33 -4.58
N PRO A 34 -17.40 -2.47 -4.56
CA PRO A 34 -18.11 -3.34 -3.62
C PRO A 34 -17.76 -4.83 -3.72
N LYS A 35 -17.33 -5.29 -4.90
CA LYS A 35 -16.93 -6.68 -5.13
C LYS A 35 -15.63 -7.04 -4.40
N GLY A 36 -14.80 -6.04 -4.09
CA GLY A 36 -13.49 -6.25 -3.48
C GLY A 36 -12.55 -7.11 -4.32
N LYS A 37 -11.47 -7.56 -3.70
CA LYS A 37 -10.52 -8.54 -4.27
C LYS A 37 -10.04 -9.51 -3.19
N LYS A 38 -9.96 -10.79 -3.53
CA LYS A 38 -9.37 -11.79 -2.62
C LYS A 38 -7.88 -11.52 -2.42
N VAL A 39 -7.44 -11.56 -1.17
CA VAL A 39 -6.03 -11.45 -0.81
C VAL A 39 -5.37 -12.82 -0.99
N GLU A 40 -4.48 -12.96 -1.98
CA GLU A 40 -3.81 -14.23 -2.27
C GLU A 40 -2.36 -14.28 -1.79
N ARG A 41 -1.78 -13.12 -1.49
CA ARG A 41 -0.39 -12.98 -1.04
C ARG A 41 -0.30 -11.85 -0.03
N LEU A 42 0.60 -12.03 0.93
CA LEU A 42 0.95 -10.99 1.90
C LEU A 42 2.38 -10.54 1.63
N TYR A 43 2.61 -9.25 1.81
CA TYR A 43 3.94 -8.67 1.85
C TYR A 43 4.25 -8.34 3.31
N ILE A 44 5.36 -8.86 3.81
CA ILE A 44 5.80 -8.72 5.21
C ILE A 44 7.11 -7.95 5.18
N GLU A 45 7.16 -6.87 5.94
CA GLU A 45 8.27 -5.93 5.96
C GLU A 45 8.58 -5.53 7.41
N GLN A 46 9.86 -5.22 7.67
CA GLN A 46 10.27 -4.62 8.93
C GLN A 46 9.70 -3.21 9.06
N GLY A 47 9.02 -2.92 10.16
CA GLY A 47 8.54 -1.57 10.44
C GLY A 47 9.70 -0.57 10.56
N ILE A 48 9.57 0.57 9.87
CA ILE A 48 10.54 1.66 9.87
C ILE A 48 9.95 2.91 10.54
N GLY A 49 10.81 3.70 11.19
CA GLY A 49 10.45 5.02 11.69
C GLY A 49 10.48 6.04 10.55
N ILE A 50 9.31 6.41 10.03
CA ILE A 50 9.21 7.35 8.91
C ILE A 50 9.36 8.77 9.46
N GLU A 51 10.47 9.43 9.16
CA GLU A 51 10.71 10.84 9.52
C GLU A 51 10.00 11.81 8.58
N ARG A 52 9.96 11.50 7.28
CA ARG A 52 9.34 12.33 6.25
C ARG A 52 8.74 11.46 5.15
N GLU A 53 7.54 11.82 4.73
CA GLU A 53 6.87 11.23 3.56
C GLU A 53 6.94 12.19 2.37
N LEU A 54 7.25 11.67 1.19
CA LEU A 54 7.36 12.42 -0.06
C LEU A 54 6.59 11.70 -1.16
N TYR A 55 6.10 12.46 -2.14
CA TYR A 55 5.56 11.88 -3.36
C TYR A 55 6.60 11.94 -4.47
N LEU A 56 6.82 10.82 -5.15
CA LEU A 56 7.67 10.72 -6.33
C LEU A 56 7.00 9.84 -7.37
N ALA A 57 6.90 10.32 -8.61
CA ALA A 57 6.38 9.56 -9.73
C ALA A 57 7.17 9.85 -11.01
N MET A 58 7.23 8.84 -11.88
CA MET A 58 7.78 8.95 -13.23
C MET A 58 6.74 8.38 -14.21
N LEU A 59 6.43 9.13 -15.25
CA LEU A 59 5.49 8.71 -16.28
C LEU A 59 5.98 9.14 -17.66
N VAL A 60 5.50 8.46 -18.68
CA VAL A 60 5.67 8.91 -20.07
C VAL A 60 4.64 10.00 -20.33
N ASP A 61 5.10 11.22 -20.50
CA ASP A 61 4.25 12.33 -20.92
C ASP A 61 3.92 12.16 -22.41
N ARG A 62 2.63 12.09 -22.71
CA ARG A 62 2.11 11.86 -24.06
C ARG A 62 2.36 13.06 -24.98
N GLU A 63 2.36 14.27 -24.44
CA GLU A 63 2.55 15.49 -25.23
C GLU A 63 4.00 15.64 -25.67
N THR A 64 4.93 15.57 -24.72
CA THR A 64 6.37 15.71 -25.00
C THR A 64 7.04 14.42 -25.48
N ARG A 65 6.38 13.26 -25.31
CA ARG A 65 6.93 11.91 -25.58
C ARG A 65 8.25 11.66 -24.84
N ARG A 66 8.38 12.24 -23.65
CA ARG A 66 9.53 12.09 -22.75
C ARG A 66 9.07 11.53 -21.41
N VAL A 67 10.04 11.09 -20.61
CA VAL A 67 9.78 10.78 -19.20
C VAL A 67 9.70 12.11 -18.45
N VAL A 68 8.59 12.32 -17.74
CA VAL A 68 8.45 13.41 -16.78
C VAL A 68 8.58 12.86 -15.36
N VAL A 69 9.26 13.62 -14.50
CA VAL A 69 9.44 13.33 -13.08
C VAL A 69 8.59 14.32 -12.28
N MET A 70 7.74 13.81 -11.40
CA MET A 70 6.93 14.61 -10.48
C MET A 70 7.40 14.34 -9.05
N ALA A 71 7.73 15.39 -8.31
CA ALA A 71 8.09 15.32 -6.90
C ALA A 71 7.29 16.35 -6.10
N SER A 72 6.84 15.97 -4.89
CA SER A 72 6.11 16.86 -3.98
C SER A 72 6.47 16.58 -2.52
N THR A 73 6.40 17.62 -1.70
CA THR A 73 6.50 17.52 -0.23
C THR A 73 5.28 16.87 0.41
N GLU A 74 4.17 16.80 -0.32
CA GLU A 74 2.89 16.25 0.14
C GLU A 74 2.82 14.73 -0.11
N GLY A 75 3.66 13.96 0.60
CA GLY A 75 3.59 12.50 0.60
C GLY A 75 2.37 11.97 1.38
N GLY A 76 1.83 10.83 0.96
CA GLY A 76 0.81 10.09 1.73
C GLY A 76 -0.64 10.61 1.67
N VAL A 77 -0.89 11.69 0.91
CA VAL A 77 -2.21 12.36 0.79
C VAL A 77 -3.21 11.58 -0.08
#